data_AF-A0A6I7IKZ7-F1
#
_entry.id   AF-A0A6I7IKZ7-F1
#
_cell.length_a   1.000
_cell.length_b   1.000
_cell.length_c   1.000
_cell.angle_alpha   90.00
_cell.angle_beta   90.00
_cell.angle_gamma   90.00
#
_symmetry.space_group_name_H-M   'P 1'
#
loop_
_entity.id
_entity.type
_entity.pdbx_description
1 polymer ?
#
loop_
_entity_poly.entity_id
_entity_poly.type
_entity_poly.pdbx_seq_one_letter_code
_entity_poly.pdbx_strand_id
1 'polypeptide(L)'
;MVDGVNAFHFQIFCDDDNISKLTGRKTGELDISKNGRTDAVYGDIHFYLPPQTKFYDKAPADNSISTTGLSELYTSNVPLYASMTLAQGKCTMVTRQKNTQTDGKYDLLGEPLVNADGDDYEYNLYKTAMRNYKESPSAGFELLRFGRVINTDHETLVPADAPLWMTVNYPGGKGVINLADSSIKKFSDADFPHWTGWQMVDDDSDSNSQCNSAIIKKLHEVGDFDNQCGKLICHFPFEWEKSTIDIRFSWLKTGNEEHEPMTEADYAKFKSHAEALCFDSGALSSDRLWHFEPKSFIRHFRKCSWLDSEVIEKVMTANASKKNKNALEGIKKITLEYYADINTIMRKYNLSDANRICHFLGQGAVESGYLLSMQETSQQQIIVDGVQQGGVIVEASTFNETTKLGHWYGALKAEKDNYFSGKKYNSRGGYITGSYSWINGNCGDVDAQKFRGRGFKMLTGLNTYSSYWVYRGWLSKNDFDKYWWDDPEYKKKNSAGMKKKPPKIGNPQKVTENAYNCIDTGGFFIVCFKSKVLKIMDEDKIGKSDDDSIILKVTKNINGADKGIAERKIATKKAKEMIDDEV
;
A
#
# COMPACT_ATOMS: atom_id res chain seq x y z
N MET A 1 -33.41 17.42 15.92
CA MET A 1 -34.47 18.12 15.16
C MET A 1 -33.86 18.68 13.90
N VAL A 2 -34.43 18.38 12.73
CA VAL A 2 -33.97 18.92 11.45
C VAL A 2 -34.87 20.08 11.05
N ASP A 3 -34.27 21.19 10.64
CA ASP A 3 -34.94 22.36 10.10
C ASP A 3 -35.66 21.97 8.81
N GLY A 4 -36.99 22.17 8.77
CA GLY A 4 -37.90 21.61 7.76
C GLY A 4 -37.77 22.16 6.34
N VAL A 5 -36.55 22.33 5.81
CA VAL A 5 -36.27 22.88 4.48
C VAL A 5 -35.64 21.85 3.56
N ASN A 6 -34.60 21.10 3.98
CA ASN A 6 -34.01 19.98 3.24
C ASN A 6 -33.12 19.12 4.16
N ALA A 7 -33.63 17.98 4.62
CA ALA A 7 -32.90 17.02 5.45
C ALA A 7 -32.55 15.76 4.65
N PHE A 8 -31.35 15.21 4.86
CA PHE A 8 -31.06 13.83 4.46
C PHE A 8 -30.56 13.04 5.66
N HIS A 9 -30.98 11.79 5.73
CA HIS A 9 -30.50 10.82 6.70
C HIS A 9 -29.44 9.93 6.04
N PHE A 10 -28.33 9.68 6.73
CA PHE A 10 -27.25 8.86 6.22
C PHE A 10 -26.76 7.90 7.31
N GLN A 11 -26.78 6.61 7.01
CA GLN A 11 -26.32 5.55 7.90
C GLN A 11 -25.41 4.61 7.14
N ILE A 12 -24.45 4.02 7.87
CA ILE A 12 -23.62 2.93 7.39
C ILE A 12 -23.85 1.76 8.34
N PHE A 13 -24.33 0.65 7.78
CA PHE A 13 -24.64 -0.55 8.55
C PHE A 13 -24.32 -1.82 7.77
N CYS A 14 -24.15 -2.93 8.48
CA CYS A 14 -23.94 -4.24 7.89
C CYS A 14 -24.42 -5.39 8.78
N ASP A 15 -24.56 -6.58 8.21
CA ASP A 15 -24.88 -7.81 8.93
C ASP A 15 -23.63 -8.43 9.62
N ASP A 16 -23.84 -9.55 10.32
CA ASP A 16 -22.80 -10.30 11.04
C ASP A 16 -21.68 -10.87 10.12
N ASP A 17 -22.03 -11.25 8.90
CA ASP A 17 -21.05 -11.78 7.94
C ASP A 17 -20.13 -10.66 7.45
N ASN A 18 -20.69 -9.47 7.21
CA ASN A 18 -19.96 -8.33 6.72
C ASN A 18 -19.18 -7.63 7.83
N ILE A 19 -19.65 -7.57 9.09
CA ILE A 19 -18.83 -7.00 10.18
C ILE A 19 -17.54 -7.81 10.39
N SER A 20 -17.64 -9.13 10.24
CA SER A 20 -16.49 -10.03 10.33
C SER A 20 -15.48 -9.77 9.20
N LYS A 21 -15.96 -9.47 7.98
CA LYS A 21 -15.10 -9.07 6.85
C LYS A 21 -14.50 -7.68 7.01
N LEU A 22 -15.23 -6.73 7.60
CA LEU A 22 -14.77 -5.35 7.78
C LEU A 22 -13.73 -5.26 8.90
N THR A 23 -14.00 -5.87 10.05
CA THR A 23 -13.20 -5.67 11.28
C THR A 23 -12.33 -6.87 11.65
N GLY A 24 -12.53 -8.03 11.02
CA GLY A 24 -11.84 -9.26 11.38
C GLY A 24 -12.36 -9.92 12.67
N ARG A 25 -13.43 -9.39 13.26
CA ARG A 25 -14.03 -9.90 14.51
C ARG A 25 -15.53 -9.63 14.59
N LYS A 26 -16.17 -10.29 15.55
CA LYS A 26 -17.57 -10.08 15.96
C LYS A 26 -17.74 -9.98 17.47
N THR A 27 -16.63 -9.73 18.17
CA THR A 27 -16.53 -9.73 19.63
C THR A 27 -15.87 -8.46 20.13
N GLY A 28 -16.14 -8.10 21.39
CA GLY A 28 -15.74 -6.83 22.01
C GLY A 28 -14.24 -6.51 21.96
N GLU A 29 -13.36 -7.50 22.02
CA GLU A 29 -11.90 -7.35 21.88
C GLU A 29 -11.36 -8.14 20.67
N LEU A 30 -10.19 -7.72 20.17
CA LEU A 30 -9.47 -8.43 19.11
C LEU A 30 -8.81 -9.69 19.67
N ASP A 31 -8.72 -10.73 18.85
CA ASP A 31 -7.94 -11.94 19.17
C ASP A 31 -6.43 -11.64 19.14
N ILE A 32 -5.87 -11.40 20.32
CA ILE A 32 -4.45 -11.13 20.56
C ILE A 32 -3.59 -12.40 20.66
N SER A 33 -4.14 -13.60 20.42
CA SER A 33 -3.36 -14.84 20.40
C SER A 33 -2.61 -15.05 19.08
N LYS A 34 -3.02 -14.36 18.02
CA LYS A 34 -2.48 -14.46 16.66
C LYS A 34 -2.25 -13.09 16.04
N ASN A 35 -1.52 -13.05 14.93
CA ASN A 35 -1.41 -11.82 14.16
C ASN A 35 -2.76 -11.48 13.49
N GLY A 36 -2.97 -10.20 13.21
CA GLY A 36 -4.08 -9.72 12.41
C GLY A 36 -4.01 -10.16 10.96
N ARG A 37 -4.93 -9.62 10.17
CA ARG A 37 -5.19 -10.00 8.78
C ARG A 37 -4.00 -9.76 7.84
N THR A 38 -3.98 -10.47 6.71
CA THR A 38 -2.99 -10.32 5.63
C THR A 38 -3.65 -9.97 4.29
N ASP A 39 -4.92 -10.36 4.13
CA ASP A 39 -5.83 -9.98 3.04
C ASP A 39 -6.17 -8.49 3.07
N ALA A 40 -6.32 -7.91 4.27
CA ALA A 40 -6.49 -6.47 4.47
C ALA A 40 -5.42 -5.93 5.42
N VAL A 41 -4.58 -5.02 4.93
CA VAL A 41 -3.54 -4.33 5.71
C VAL A 41 -3.44 -2.89 5.21
N TYR A 42 -3.68 -1.91 6.07
CA TYR A 42 -3.59 -0.49 5.73
C TYR A 42 -3.39 0.38 6.97
N GLY A 43 -3.09 1.66 6.75
CA GLY A 43 -2.93 2.64 7.83
C GLY A 43 -1.75 2.34 8.75
N ASP A 44 -1.95 2.61 10.04
CA ASP A 44 -0.95 2.37 11.08
C ASP A 44 -0.78 0.86 11.34
N ILE A 45 0.42 0.49 11.78
CA ILE A 45 0.74 -0.89 12.17
C ILE A 45 0.82 -0.96 13.68
N HIS A 46 0.12 -1.90 14.28
CA HIS A 46 -0.01 -2.04 15.72
C HIS A 46 0.66 -3.31 16.22
N PHE A 47 1.18 -3.26 17.44
CA PHE A 47 1.89 -4.34 18.09
C PHE A 47 1.28 -4.59 19.46
N TYR A 48 0.84 -5.82 19.69
CA TYR A 48 0.55 -6.32 21.02
C TYR A 48 1.84 -6.87 21.65
N LEU A 49 2.27 -6.27 22.75
CA LEU A 49 3.42 -6.69 23.53
C LEU A 49 2.90 -7.44 24.76
N PRO A 50 3.12 -8.76 24.87
CA PRO A 50 2.65 -9.51 26.03
C PRO A 50 3.36 -9.06 27.32
N PRO A 51 2.83 -9.41 28.50
CA PRO A 51 3.60 -9.37 29.74
C PRO A 51 4.92 -10.11 29.58
N GLN A 52 5.92 -9.70 30.34
CA GLN A 52 7.30 -10.18 30.31
C GLN A 52 8.09 -9.77 29.05
N THR A 53 7.59 -8.78 28.30
CA THR A 53 8.36 -8.18 27.21
C THR A 53 9.51 -7.36 27.80
N LYS A 54 10.74 -7.67 27.36
CA LYS A 54 11.98 -7.02 27.81
C LYS A 54 12.35 -5.84 26.92
N PHE A 55 12.79 -4.76 27.55
CA PHE A 55 13.25 -3.53 26.92
C PHE A 55 14.72 -3.31 27.21
N TYR A 56 15.49 -2.97 26.17
CA TYR A 56 16.94 -2.83 26.26
C TYR A 56 17.41 -1.39 26.02
N ASP A 57 18.64 -1.07 26.42
CA ASP A 57 19.26 0.25 26.24
C ASP A 57 19.50 0.62 24.77
N LYS A 58 19.71 -0.38 23.90
CA LYS A 58 20.00 -0.19 22.47
C LYS A 58 19.72 -1.47 21.68
N ALA A 59 19.68 -1.34 20.36
CA ALA A 59 19.67 -2.49 19.46
C ALA A 59 21.03 -3.24 19.48
N PRO A 60 21.05 -4.57 19.35
CA PRO A 60 22.27 -5.34 19.12
C PRO A 60 23.08 -4.85 17.91
N ALA A 61 24.41 -5.01 17.99
CA ALA A 61 25.28 -4.79 16.85
C ALA A 61 24.91 -5.73 15.68
N ASP A 62 25.15 -5.25 14.46
CA ASP A 62 24.91 -6.00 13.21
C ASP A 62 23.50 -6.56 13.03
N ASN A 63 22.49 -5.97 13.69
CA ASN A 63 21.10 -6.44 13.66
C ASN A 63 20.96 -7.90 14.13
N SER A 64 21.79 -8.33 15.08
CA SER A 64 21.72 -9.67 15.67
C SER A 64 20.45 -9.88 16.50
N ILE A 65 20.02 -11.13 16.65
CA ILE A 65 18.97 -11.52 17.61
C ILE A 65 19.50 -11.64 19.05
N SER A 66 20.82 -11.76 19.22
CA SER A 66 21.43 -11.95 20.55
C SER A 66 21.36 -10.67 21.37
N THR A 67 20.81 -10.77 22.58
CA THR A 67 20.75 -9.67 23.56
C THR A 67 21.94 -9.68 24.51
N THR A 68 22.96 -10.50 24.23
CA THR A 68 24.16 -10.61 25.07
C THR A 68 24.90 -9.27 25.11
N GLY A 69 25.17 -8.76 26.31
CA GLY A 69 25.86 -7.48 26.51
C GLY A 69 24.97 -6.24 26.39
N LEU A 70 23.65 -6.41 26.24
CA LEU A 70 22.69 -5.32 26.39
C LEU A 70 22.28 -5.14 27.86
N SER A 71 21.94 -3.92 28.24
CA SER A 71 21.37 -3.63 29.56
C SER A 71 19.85 -3.72 29.48
N GLU A 72 19.23 -4.57 30.28
CA GLU A 72 17.77 -4.58 30.45
C GLU A 72 17.34 -3.33 31.23
N LEU A 73 16.50 -2.50 30.62
CA LEU A 73 15.97 -1.27 31.22
C LEU A 73 14.64 -1.51 31.94
N TYR A 74 13.81 -2.41 31.40
CA TYR A 74 12.47 -2.67 31.89
C TYR A 74 11.97 -4.04 31.41
N THR A 75 11.13 -4.67 32.22
CA THR A 75 10.34 -5.86 31.84
C THR A 75 8.87 -5.58 32.17
N SER A 76 7.99 -5.71 31.17
CA SER A 76 6.57 -5.44 31.36
C SER A 76 5.92 -6.47 32.27
N ASN A 77 5.06 -6.03 33.20
CA ASN A 77 4.24 -6.95 34.01
C ASN A 77 2.81 -7.07 33.48
N VAL A 78 2.45 -6.23 32.51
CA VAL A 78 1.13 -6.11 31.90
C VAL A 78 1.29 -5.93 30.40
N PRO A 79 0.25 -6.21 29.59
CA PRO A 79 0.33 -6.01 28.16
C PRO A 79 0.47 -4.53 27.80
N LEU A 80 1.24 -4.25 26.75
CA LEU A 80 1.40 -2.94 26.15
C LEU A 80 0.98 -2.98 24.67
N TYR A 81 0.52 -1.85 24.15
CA TYR A 81 -0.02 -1.74 22.79
C TYR A 81 0.70 -0.63 22.05
N ALA A 82 1.65 -0.98 21.19
CA ALA A 82 2.40 -0.02 20.39
C ALA A 82 1.73 0.21 19.02
N SER A 83 1.88 1.40 18.46
CA SER A 83 1.35 1.79 17.14
C SER A 83 2.41 2.58 16.39
N MET A 84 2.74 2.13 15.19
CA MET A 84 3.75 2.69 14.31
C MET A 84 3.08 3.34 13.09
N THR A 85 3.33 4.63 12.93
CA THR A 85 2.88 5.43 11.79
C THR A 85 4.08 5.81 10.94
N LEU A 86 4.00 5.57 9.63
CA LEU A 86 5.02 5.96 8.65
C LEU A 86 4.45 7.00 7.69
N ALA A 87 4.86 8.27 7.85
CA ALA A 87 4.31 9.36 7.06
C ALA A 87 5.35 10.45 6.79
N GLN A 88 5.51 10.84 5.51
CA GLN A 88 6.33 11.97 5.06
C GLN A 88 7.75 11.98 5.67
N GLY A 89 8.43 10.83 5.66
CA GLY A 89 9.77 10.68 6.23
C GLY A 89 9.80 10.34 7.72
N LYS A 90 8.70 10.45 8.45
CA LYS A 90 8.66 10.18 9.89
C LYS A 90 8.22 8.75 10.19
N CYS A 91 8.84 8.16 11.20
CA CYS A 91 8.30 7.03 11.96
C CYS A 91 7.85 7.55 13.33
N THR A 92 6.56 7.50 13.61
CA THR A 92 5.99 7.86 14.92
C THR A 92 5.56 6.60 15.64
N MET A 93 6.07 6.39 16.86
CA MET A 93 5.71 5.27 17.72
C MET A 93 4.94 5.79 18.94
N VAL A 94 3.73 5.28 19.14
CA VAL A 94 2.88 5.56 20.30
C VAL A 94 2.66 4.26 21.06
N THR A 95 2.75 4.31 22.39
CA THR A 95 2.46 3.13 23.23
C THR A 95 1.29 3.42 24.15
N ARG A 96 0.42 2.42 24.34
CA ARG A 96 -0.72 2.49 25.24
C ARG A 96 -0.74 1.35 26.23
N GLN A 97 -1.44 1.56 27.35
CA GLN A 97 -1.71 0.54 28.36
C GLN A 97 -3.21 0.59 28.71
N LYS A 98 -3.82 -0.58 28.96
CA LYS A 98 -5.23 -0.65 29.40
C LYS A 98 -5.38 0.06 30.75
N ASN A 99 -6.35 0.96 30.83
CA ASN A 99 -6.69 1.67 32.05
C ASN A 99 -7.36 0.70 33.05
N THR A 100 -7.02 0.79 34.33
CA THR A 100 -7.53 -0.12 35.36
C THR A 100 -8.84 0.35 36.03
N GLN A 101 -9.24 1.60 35.80
CA GLN A 101 -10.41 2.24 36.40
C GLN A 101 -11.57 2.37 35.41
N THR A 102 -11.26 2.63 34.13
CA THR A 102 -12.22 2.82 33.05
C THR A 102 -12.06 1.70 32.03
N ASP A 103 -13.01 0.76 32.02
CA ASP A 103 -13.03 -0.31 31.04
C ASP A 103 -13.12 0.24 29.60
N GLY A 104 -12.47 -0.44 28.66
CA GLY A 104 -12.34 0.00 27.26
C GLY A 104 -11.36 1.16 27.02
N LYS A 105 -10.85 1.84 28.07
CA LYS A 105 -9.89 2.94 27.93
C LYS A 105 -8.44 2.47 27.88
N TYR A 106 -7.65 3.10 27.01
CA TYR A 106 -6.23 2.81 26.82
C TYR A 106 -5.41 4.10 26.89
N ASP A 107 -4.65 4.27 27.97
CA ASP A 107 -3.89 5.49 28.24
C ASP A 107 -2.56 5.49 27.48
N LEU A 108 -2.16 6.68 27.01
CA LEU A 108 -0.85 6.89 26.39
C LEU A 108 0.26 6.75 27.43
N LEU A 109 1.33 6.05 27.07
CA LEU A 109 2.56 5.96 27.85
C LEU A 109 3.60 6.91 27.28
N GLY A 110 3.82 8.03 27.98
CA GLY A 110 4.75 9.08 27.57
C GLY A 110 4.36 9.78 26.28
N GLU A 111 5.21 10.71 25.85
CA GLU A 111 5.02 11.42 24.58
C GLU A 111 5.30 10.52 23.37
N PRO A 112 4.62 10.72 22.23
CA PRO A 112 4.91 10.02 20.99
C PRO A 112 6.39 10.12 20.61
N LEU A 113 7.00 8.99 20.30
CA LEU A 113 8.38 8.93 19.83
C LEU A 113 8.41 9.20 18.33
N VAL A 114 9.13 10.23 17.89
CA VAL A 114 9.26 10.57 16.46
C VAL A 114 10.70 10.33 16.04
N ASN A 115 10.91 9.48 15.03
CA ASN A 115 12.23 9.14 14.47
C ASN A 115 13.26 8.68 15.53
N ALA A 116 12.79 8.02 16.60
CA ALA A 116 13.66 7.53 17.67
C ALA A 116 14.75 6.56 17.17
N ASP A 117 14.48 5.84 16.09
CA ASP A 117 15.38 4.84 15.48
C ASP A 117 16.10 5.36 14.22
N GLY A 118 16.04 6.68 13.96
CA GLY A 118 16.81 7.35 12.91
C GLY A 118 16.03 8.46 12.19
N ASP A 119 16.75 9.50 11.77
CA ASP A 119 16.20 10.62 11.00
C ASP A 119 15.65 10.17 9.64
N ASP A 120 14.58 10.84 9.20
CA ASP A 120 13.92 10.54 7.92
C ASP A 120 13.63 9.03 7.77
N TYR A 121 13.26 8.35 8.86
CA TYR A 121 13.14 6.89 8.95
C TYR A 121 12.39 6.29 7.76
N GLU A 122 11.22 6.85 7.44
CA GLU A 122 10.34 6.34 6.38
C GLU A 122 10.98 6.45 4.98
N TYR A 123 11.68 7.55 4.69
CA TYR A 123 12.43 7.67 3.43
C TYR A 123 13.66 6.78 3.38
N ASN A 124 14.16 6.33 4.53
CA ASN A 124 15.37 5.52 4.65
C ASN A 124 15.10 4.02 4.76
N LEU A 125 13.84 3.55 4.68
CA LEU A 125 13.48 2.14 4.78
C LEU A 125 14.28 1.25 3.83
N TYR A 126 14.47 1.65 2.57
CA TYR A 126 15.28 0.88 1.61
C TYR A 126 16.75 0.76 2.06
N LYS A 127 17.35 1.86 2.53
CA LYS A 127 18.73 1.87 3.00
C LYS A 127 18.89 0.99 4.24
N THR A 128 17.94 1.05 5.17
CA THR A 128 17.88 0.19 6.35
C THR A 128 17.73 -1.27 5.94
N ALA A 129 16.85 -1.57 4.98
CA ALA A 129 16.62 -2.93 4.51
C ALA A 129 17.87 -3.57 3.89
N MET A 130 18.54 -2.84 3.00
CA MET A 130 19.80 -3.29 2.37
C MET A 130 20.95 -3.47 3.36
N ARG A 131 20.94 -2.73 4.47
CA ARG A 131 21.95 -2.83 5.53
C ARG A 131 21.71 -4.02 6.44
N ASN A 132 20.47 -4.20 6.89
CA ASN A 132 20.11 -5.11 7.97
C ASN A 132 19.66 -6.50 7.48
N TYR A 133 19.08 -6.60 6.28
CA TYR A 133 18.53 -7.84 5.73
C TYR A 133 19.22 -8.20 4.41
N LYS A 134 20.54 -8.39 4.47
CA LYS A 134 21.43 -8.46 3.29
C LYS A 134 21.09 -9.59 2.32
N GLU A 135 20.50 -10.68 2.80
CA GLU A 135 20.12 -11.85 2.00
C GLU A 135 18.72 -11.73 1.39
N SER A 136 17.84 -10.94 2.01
CA SER A 136 16.47 -10.72 1.55
C SER A 136 16.00 -9.27 1.76
N PRO A 137 16.61 -8.26 1.11
CA PRO A 137 16.27 -6.86 1.41
C PRO A 137 14.81 -6.49 1.13
N SER A 138 14.18 -7.08 0.12
CA SER A 138 12.78 -6.84 -0.22
C SER A 138 11.82 -7.33 0.87
N ALA A 139 12.00 -8.57 1.37
CA ALA A 139 11.28 -9.08 2.54
C ALA A 139 11.59 -8.27 3.80
N GLY A 140 12.85 -7.83 3.98
CA GLY A 140 13.25 -6.93 5.05
C GLY A 140 12.58 -5.55 4.99
N PHE A 141 12.25 -5.07 3.78
CA PHE A 141 11.46 -3.85 3.60
C PHE A 141 10.03 -4.04 4.12
N GLU A 142 9.40 -5.19 3.83
CA GLU A 142 8.09 -5.52 4.41
C GLU A 142 8.15 -5.66 5.93
N LEU A 143 9.23 -6.26 6.47
CA LEU A 143 9.43 -6.35 7.91
C LEU A 143 9.47 -4.95 8.57
N LEU A 144 10.22 -4.00 8.00
CA LEU A 144 10.26 -2.61 8.50
C LEU A 144 8.93 -1.88 8.36
N ARG A 145 8.13 -2.22 7.34
CA ARG A 145 6.82 -1.60 7.08
C ARG A 145 5.73 -2.13 7.99
N PHE A 146 5.67 -3.45 8.18
CA PHE A 146 4.51 -4.15 8.74
C PHE A 146 4.82 -4.96 10.00
N GLY A 147 6.09 -5.00 10.45
CA GLY A 147 6.51 -5.87 11.54
C GLY A 147 6.57 -7.36 11.18
N ARG A 148 6.22 -7.72 9.93
CA ARG A 148 6.25 -9.07 9.37
C ARG A 148 6.24 -9.01 7.84
N VAL A 149 6.59 -10.11 7.17
CA VAL A 149 6.36 -10.28 5.73
C VAL A 149 4.88 -10.57 5.51
N ILE A 150 4.24 -9.82 4.62
CA ILE A 150 2.82 -9.97 4.27
C ILE A 150 2.68 -10.76 2.96
N ASN A 151 3.53 -10.47 1.97
CA ASN A 151 3.47 -11.16 0.68
C ASN A 151 4.36 -12.40 0.64
N THR A 152 3.96 -13.44 1.38
CA THR A 152 4.72 -14.70 1.47
C THR A 152 4.79 -15.48 0.16
N ASP A 153 3.93 -15.17 -0.82
CA ASP A 153 3.94 -15.82 -2.14
C ASP A 153 5.12 -15.33 -3.01
N HIS A 154 5.67 -14.14 -2.71
CA HIS A 154 6.70 -13.50 -3.52
C HIS A 154 7.93 -13.02 -2.73
N GLU A 155 7.86 -13.04 -1.40
CA GLU A 155 8.90 -12.61 -0.49
C GLU A 155 9.24 -13.71 0.52
N THR A 156 10.53 -13.85 0.83
CA THR A 156 11.01 -14.78 1.85
C THR A 156 12.08 -14.09 2.66
N LEU A 157 11.88 -13.99 3.97
CA LEU A 157 12.83 -13.37 4.90
C LEU A 157 13.97 -14.35 5.22
N VAL A 158 15.21 -13.87 5.13
CA VAL A 158 16.41 -14.65 5.39
C VAL A 158 17.37 -13.86 6.31
N PRO A 159 17.70 -14.40 7.50
CA PRO A 159 17.12 -15.60 8.10
C PRO A 159 15.64 -15.38 8.49
N ALA A 160 14.87 -16.46 8.68
CA ALA A 160 13.43 -16.37 8.95
C ALA A 160 13.09 -15.67 10.28
N ASP A 161 14.03 -15.63 11.22
CA ASP A 161 13.94 -14.99 12.52
C ASP A 161 14.62 -13.61 12.57
N ALA A 162 14.90 -13.00 11.40
CA ALA A 162 15.56 -11.70 11.36
C ALA A 162 14.78 -10.65 12.19
N PRO A 163 15.47 -9.88 13.07
CA PRO A 163 14.80 -9.03 14.04
C PRO A 163 14.36 -7.69 13.46
N LEU A 164 13.43 -7.05 14.17
CA LEU A 164 13.04 -5.65 14.00
C LEU A 164 13.22 -4.92 15.32
N TRP A 165 14.40 -4.35 15.54
CA TRP A 165 14.70 -3.57 16.75
C TRP A 165 14.15 -2.15 16.63
N MET A 166 13.22 -1.78 17.49
CA MET A 166 12.58 -0.46 17.51
C MET A 166 12.46 0.08 18.94
N THR A 167 12.52 1.40 19.09
CA THR A 167 12.35 2.07 20.38
C THR A 167 10.86 2.27 20.70
N VAL A 168 10.42 1.81 21.87
CA VAL A 168 9.04 1.86 22.33
C VAL A 168 8.99 2.39 23.77
N ASN A 169 7.94 3.14 24.12
CA ASN A 169 7.74 3.62 25.48
C ASN A 169 7.28 2.49 26.40
N TYR A 170 7.69 2.55 27.66
CA TYR A 170 7.17 1.73 28.76
C TYR A 170 6.79 2.65 29.93
N PRO A 171 6.10 2.17 30.97
CA PRO A 171 5.75 3.01 32.12
C PRO A 171 7.01 3.64 32.77
N GLY A 172 7.12 4.97 32.67
CA GLY A 172 8.24 5.73 33.23
C GLY A 172 9.49 5.83 32.36
N GLY A 173 9.49 5.33 31.11
CA GLY A 173 10.65 5.42 30.23
C GLY A 173 10.43 4.90 28.81
N LYS A 174 11.53 4.56 28.14
CA LYS A 174 11.54 3.99 26.79
C LYS A 174 12.74 3.07 26.61
N GLY A 175 12.62 2.08 25.72
CA GLY A 175 13.70 1.15 25.42
C GLY A 175 13.50 0.44 24.09
N VAL A 176 14.53 -0.28 23.65
CA VAL A 176 14.55 -0.98 22.36
C VAL A 176 14.05 -2.41 22.53
N ILE A 177 13.16 -2.84 21.65
CA ILE A 177 12.58 -4.20 21.63
C ILE A 177 12.61 -4.81 20.23
N ASN A 178 12.64 -6.14 20.14
CA ASN A 178 12.49 -6.84 18.87
C ASN A 178 11.00 -7.01 18.53
N LEU A 179 10.43 -6.07 17.79
CA LEU A 179 9.04 -6.15 17.35
C LEU A 179 8.74 -7.34 16.43
N ALA A 180 9.76 -7.95 15.81
CA ALA A 180 9.59 -9.15 14.98
C ALA A 180 9.39 -10.42 15.80
N ASP A 181 9.66 -10.41 17.11
CA ASP A 181 9.49 -11.57 17.99
C ASP A 181 8.10 -12.20 17.84
N SER A 182 8.05 -13.53 17.75
CA SER A 182 6.83 -14.29 17.50
C SER A 182 5.77 -14.16 18.60
N SER A 183 6.18 -13.82 19.82
CA SER A 183 5.28 -13.53 20.94
C SER A 183 4.53 -12.20 20.77
N ILE A 184 5.12 -11.24 20.04
CA ILE A 184 4.52 -9.96 19.71
C ILE A 184 3.60 -10.14 18.50
N LYS A 185 2.31 -9.77 18.63
CA LYS A 185 1.34 -9.90 17.54
C LYS A 185 1.17 -8.58 16.80
N LYS A 186 1.11 -8.67 15.47
CA LYS A 186 1.08 -7.53 14.55
C LYS A 186 -0.32 -7.38 13.97
N PHE A 187 -0.83 -6.16 13.98
CA PHE A 187 -2.14 -5.77 13.44
C PHE A 187 -1.97 -4.51 12.61
N SER A 188 -3.04 -4.08 11.94
CA SER A 188 -3.11 -2.79 11.25
C SER A 188 -4.42 -2.07 11.56
N ASP A 189 -4.60 -0.84 11.07
CA ASP A 189 -5.88 -0.15 11.17
C ASP A 189 -7.03 -1.01 10.61
N ALA A 190 -6.75 -1.88 9.63
CA ALA A 190 -7.73 -2.83 9.09
C ALA A 190 -8.35 -3.74 10.15
N ASP A 191 -7.68 -4.02 11.27
CA ASP A 191 -8.21 -4.91 12.31
C ASP A 191 -9.12 -4.18 13.32
N PHE A 192 -9.40 -2.87 13.14
CA PHE A 192 -10.20 -2.06 14.06
C PHE A 192 -9.79 -2.25 15.53
N PRO A 193 -8.54 -1.94 15.91
CA PRO A 193 -8.05 -2.37 17.20
C PRO A 193 -8.69 -1.63 18.36
N HIS A 194 -9.16 -2.38 19.35
CA HIS A 194 -9.89 -1.82 20.49
C HIS A 194 -9.03 -0.87 21.35
N TRP A 195 -7.71 -1.08 21.40
CA TRP A 195 -6.78 -0.13 22.05
C TRP A 195 -6.62 1.21 21.30
N THR A 196 -7.16 1.34 20.09
CA THR A 196 -7.23 2.61 19.35
C THR A 196 -8.59 3.30 19.52
N GLY A 197 -9.48 2.72 20.34
CA GLY A 197 -10.81 3.25 20.64
C GLY A 197 -11.95 2.53 19.92
N TRP A 198 -11.71 1.58 19.00
CA TRP A 198 -12.80 0.86 18.33
C TRP A 198 -13.50 -0.14 19.26
N GLN A 199 -14.77 0.07 19.55
CA GLN A 199 -15.53 -0.76 20.48
C GLN A 199 -16.78 -1.34 19.82
N MET A 200 -16.93 -2.67 19.90
CA MET A 200 -18.17 -3.34 19.50
C MET A 200 -19.14 -3.32 20.68
N VAL A 201 -20.36 -2.84 20.43
CA VAL A 201 -21.42 -2.68 21.44
C VAL A 201 -22.57 -3.60 21.07
N ASP A 202 -22.73 -4.70 21.81
CA ASP A 202 -23.79 -5.70 21.64
C ASP A 202 -24.30 -6.19 23.00
N ASP A 203 -24.26 -5.32 24.01
CA ASP A 203 -24.72 -5.61 25.37
C ASP A 203 -26.21 -5.36 25.58
N ASP A 204 -26.87 -4.68 24.63
CA ASP A 204 -28.32 -4.48 24.61
C ASP A 204 -28.99 -5.50 23.68
N SER A 205 -29.32 -6.67 24.22
CA SER A 205 -29.87 -7.80 23.46
C SER A 205 -31.37 -7.71 23.16
N ASP A 206 -32.08 -6.71 23.69
CA ASP A 206 -33.51 -6.58 23.42
C ASP A 206 -33.79 -6.02 22.02
N SER A 207 -35.06 -5.96 21.64
CA SER A 207 -35.50 -5.44 20.33
C SER A 207 -36.43 -4.24 20.45
N ASN A 208 -36.41 -3.53 21.57
CA ASN A 208 -37.35 -2.43 21.86
C ASN A 208 -36.81 -1.04 21.49
N SER A 209 -35.65 -0.96 20.82
CA SER A 209 -35.05 0.30 20.34
C SER A 209 -34.90 1.41 21.40
N GLN A 210 -34.84 1.08 22.71
CA GLN A 210 -34.62 2.06 23.78
C GLN A 210 -33.14 2.39 24.00
N CYS A 211 -32.22 1.62 23.40
CA CYS A 211 -30.78 1.76 23.60
C CYS A 211 -30.39 1.69 25.09
N ASN A 212 -30.64 0.53 25.69
CA ASN A 212 -30.37 0.26 27.10
C ASN A 212 -28.93 -0.19 27.40
N SER A 213 -28.02 -0.10 26.42
CA SER A 213 -26.60 -0.46 26.53
C SER A 213 -25.95 0.14 27.79
N ALA A 214 -25.43 -0.72 28.65
CA ALA A 214 -24.67 -0.33 29.84
C ALA A 214 -23.35 0.32 29.46
N ILE A 215 -22.75 -0.10 28.35
CA ILE A 215 -21.55 0.52 27.78
C ILE A 215 -21.81 1.99 27.45
N ILE A 216 -22.88 2.29 26.70
CA ILE A 216 -23.20 3.68 26.30
C ILE A 216 -23.61 4.52 27.50
N LYS A 217 -24.44 3.98 28.41
CA LYS A 217 -24.83 4.66 29.66
C LYS A 217 -23.60 5.08 30.48
N LYS A 218 -22.64 4.18 30.65
CA LYS A 218 -21.39 4.46 31.36
C LYS A 218 -20.59 5.58 30.70
N LEU A 219 -20.53 5.64 29.36
CA LEU A 219 -19.86 6.72 28.64
C LEU A 219 -20.51 8.09 28.91
N HIS A 220 -21.83 8.14 29.03
CA HIS A 220 -22.54 9.36 29.44
C HIS A 220 -22.26 9.74 30.90
N GLU A 221 -22.30 8.76 31.82
CA GLU A 221 -22.04 8.99 33.26
C GLU A 221 -20.66 9.59 33.51
N VAL A 222 -19.64 9.16 32.75
CA VAL A 222 -18.27 9.68 32.87
C VAL A 222 -17.97 10.87 31.94
N GLY A 223 -18.95 11.32 31.16
CA GLY A 223 -18.83 12.47 30.26
C GLY A 223 -17.90 12.26 29.06
N ASP A 224 -17.70 11.01 28.61
CA ASP A 224 -16.76 10.65 27.54
C ASP A 224 -17.45 10.18 26.24
N PHE A 225 -18.79 10.18 26.21
CA PHE A 225 -19.56 9.76 25.03
C PHE A 225 -19.17 10.54 23.77
N ASP A 226 -19.08 11.87 23.82
CA ASP A 226 -18.78 12.69 22.64
C ASP A 226 -17.38 12.43 22.06
N ASN A 227 -16.42 12.00 22.88
CA ASN A 227 -15.08 11.64 22.43
C ASN A 227 -15.03 10.24 21.81
N GLN A 228 -15.90 9.35 22.26
CA GLN A 228 -15.86 7.91 21.98
C GLN A 228 -16.89 7.46 20.93
N CYS A 229 -18.00 8.18 20.77
CA CYS A 229 -19.14 7.80 19.93
C CYS A 229 -18.78 7.54 18.47
N GLY A 230 -17.78 8.25 17.93
CA GLY A 230 -17.27 8.04 16.57
C GLY A 230 -16.62 6.66 16.34
N LYS A 231 -16.25 5.94 17.41
CA LYS A 231 -15.58 4.63 17.32
C LYS A 231 -16.41 3.48 17.92
N LEU A 232 -17.68 3.74 18.21
CA LEU A 232 -18.61 2.69 18.55
C LEU A 232 -19.12 2.00 17.27
N ILE A 233 -19.17 0.67 17.30
CA ILE A 233 -19.81 -0.16 16.29
C ILE A 233 -20.94 -0.88 17.02
N CYS A 234 -22.17 -0.41 16.84
CA CYS A 234 -23.29 -0.81 17.67
C CYS A 234 -24.19 -1.82 16.96
N HIS A 235 -24.46 -2.94 17.59
CA HIS A 235 -25.42 -3.92 17.13
C HIS A 235 -26.79 -3.56 17.69
N PHE A 236 -27.70 -3.09 16.84
CA PHE A 236 -29.03 -2.63 17.26
C PHE A 236 -30.11 -3.09 16.30
N PRO A 237 -31.39 -3.08 16.72
CA PRO A 237 -32.50 -3.41 15.85
C PRO A 237 -32.57 -2.48 14.63
N PHE A 238 -32.82 -3.05 13.45
CA PHE A 238 -32.86 -2.26 12.22
C PHE A 238 -34.08 -1.33 12.18
N GLU A 239 -33.82 -0.01 12.15
CA GLU A 239 -34.87 1.01 12.32
C GLU A 239 -35.91 1.03 11.20
N TRP A 240 -35.54 0.54 10.01
CA TRP A 240 -36.32 0.68 8.79
C TRP A 240 -37.09 -0.60 8.42
N GLU A 241 -37.05 -1.63 9.25
CA GLU A 241 -37.84 -2.86 9.05
C GLU A 241 -39.29 -2.65 9.50
N LYS A 242 -40.22 -2.78 8.54
CA LYS A 242 -41.65 -2.55 8.76
C LYS A 242 -42.27 -3.59 9.70
N SER A 243 -41.88 -4.85 9.57
CA SER A 243 -42.47 -5.96 10.34
C SER A 243 -42.15 -5.92 11.83
N THR A 244 -41.13 -5.15 12.25
CA THR A 244 -40.65 -5.11 13.64
C THR A 244 -41.11 -3.87 14.42
N ILE A 245 -41.92 -2.97 13.82
CA ILE A 245 -42.31 -1.70 14.46
C ILE A 245 -42.99 -1.92 15.82
N ASP A 246 -43.90 -2.87 15.92
CA ASP A 246 -44.59 -3.13 17.20
C ASP A 246 -43.62 -3.68 18.25
N ILE A 247 -42.70 -4.57 17.85
CA ILE A 247 -41.64 -5.11 18.73
C ILE A 247 -40.76 -3.98 19.27
N ARG A 248 -40.41 -3.03 18.40
CA ARG A 248 -39.55 -1.89 18.72
C ARG A 248 -40.24 -0.81 19.55
N PHE A 249 -41.55 -0.60 19.40
CA PHE A 249 -42.16 0.62 19.94
C PHE A 249 -43.42 0.41 20.78
N SER A 250 -43.92 -0.82 20.98
CA SER A 250 -45.15 -1.03 21.75
C SER A 250 -45.04 -0.57 23.21
N TRP A 251 -43.82 -0.45 23.75
CA TRP A 251 -43.55 0.06 25.10
C TRP A 251 -43.98 1.53 25.28
N LEU A 252 -44.09 2.31 24.19
CA LEU A 252 -44.61 3.68 24.24
C LEU A 252 -46.04 3.76 24.78
N LYS A 253 -46.79 2.66 24.72
CA LYS A 253 -48.16 2.56 25.26
C LYS A 253 -48.21 2.37 26.78
N THR A 254 -47.09 2.01 27.40
CA THR A 254 -47.02 1.71 28.84
C THR A 254 -46.60 2.94 29.67
N GLY A 255 -45.88 3.90 29.07
CA GLY A 255 -45.35 5.06 29.79
C GLY A 255 -44.14 4.70 30.66
N ASN A 256 -43.36 5.69 31.06
CA ASN A 256 -42.30 5.57 32.05
C ASN A 256 -42.05 6.92 32.76
N GLU A 257 -40.98 7.05 33.54
CA GLU A 257 -40.65 8.29 34.26
C GLU A 257 -40.34 9.48 33.33
N GLU A 258 -40.00 9.23 32.06
CA GLU A 258 -39.65 10.23 31.05
C GLU A 258 -40.82 10.58 30.11
N HIS A 259 -41.85 9.73 30.02
CA HIS A 259 -43.02 10.00 29.16
C HIS A 259 -44.32 9.34 29.64
N GLU A 260 -45.44 10.02 29.42
CA GLU A 260 -46.78 9.45 29.61
C GLU A 260 -47.08 8.36 28.57
N PRO A 261 -47.94 7.37 28.89
CA PRO A 261 -48.35 6.35 27.94
C PRO A 261 -49.10 6.93 26.74
N MET A 262 -48.74 6.52 25.53
CA MET A 262 -49.47 6.87 24.31
C MET A 262 -50.85 6.21 24.29
N THR A 263 -51.86 6.97 23.84
CA THR A 263 -53.16 6.39 23.50
C THR A 263 -53.04 5.48 22.28
N GLU A 264 -53.93 4.50 22.12
CA GLU A 264 -53.97 3.64 20.92
C GLU A 264 -54.13 4.46 19.63
N ALA A 265 -54.86 5.59 19.67
CA ALA A 265 -55.05 6.46 18.52
C ALA A 265 -53.76 7.20 18.13
N ASP A 266 -52.96 7.65 19.10
CA ASP A 266 -51.70 8.32 18.83
C ASP A 266 -50.60 7.33 18.44
N TYR A 267 -50.59 6.14 19.04
CA TYR A 267 -49.71 5.05 18.61
C TYR A 267 -49.99 4.64 17.16
N ALA A 268 -51.26 4.56 16.76
CA ALA A 268 -51.62 4.27 15.37
C ALA A 268 -51.10 5.33 14.39
N LYS A 269 -51.12 6.61 14.76
CA LYS A 269 -50.52 7.69 13.95
C LYS A 269 -49.00 7.56 13.88
N PHE A 270 -48.34 7.32 15.01
CA PHE A 270 -46.89 7.08 15.07
C PHE A 270 -46.50 5.91 14.16
N LYS A 271 -47.19 4.77 14.31
CA LYS A 271 -46.96 3.57 13.51
C LYS A 271 -47.15 3.85 12.03
N SER A 272 -48.23 4.52 11.64
CA SER A 272 -48.45 4.90 10.24
C SER A 272 -47.34 5.80 9.69
N HIS A 273 -46.76 6.67 10.53
CA HIS A 273 -45.64 7.52 10.12
C HIS A 273 -44.33 6.72 10.00
N ALA A 274 -44.00 5.88 10.98
CA ALA A 274 -42.83 5.01 10.95
C ALA A 274 -42.87 4.04 9.75
N GLU A 275 -44.03 3.42 9.50
CA GLU A 275 -44.25 2.54 8.35
C GLU A 275 -44.01 3.24 7.00
N ALA A 276 -44.29 4.54 6.91
CA ALA A 276 -44.09 5.31 5.70
C ALA A 276 -42.61 5.66 5.45
N LEU A 277 -41.75 5.55 6.48
CA LEU A 277 -40.30 5.77 6.37
C LEU A 277 -39.52 4.47 6.12
N CYS A 278 -40.10 3.32 6.42
CA CYS A 278 -39.52 2.01 6.15
C CYS A 278 -39.28 1.78 4.65
N PHE A 279 -38.27 0.97 4.33
CA PHE A 279 -37.94 0.56 2.96
C PHE A 279 -37.48 -0.90 2.92
N ASP A 280 -37.55 -1.53 1.75
CA ASP A 280 -37.05 -2.89 1.55
C ASP A 280 -35.51 -2.88 1.54
N SER A 281 -34.90 -3.45 2.58
CA SER A 281 -33.44 -3.62 2.69
C SER A 281 -32.93 -4.92 2.06
N GLY A 282 -33.81 -5.71 1.42
CA GLY A 282 -33.47 -6.97 0.79
C GLY A 282 -32.92 -7.99 1.78
N ALA A 283 -31.74 -8.53 1.51
CA ALA A 283 -31.10 -9.54 2.35
C ALA A 283 -30.63 -9.02 3.73
N LEU A 284 -30.61 -7.69 3.93
CA LEU A 284 -30.24 -7.05 5.20
C LEU A 284 -31.43 -6.87 6.14
N SER A 285 -32.58 -7.47 5.85
CA SER A 285 -33.77 -7.46 6.71
C SER A 285 -33.59 -8.31 7.98
N SER A 286 -32.37 -8.49 8.48
CA SER A 286 -32.13 -9.16 9.76
C SER A 286 -32.63 -8.29 10.91
N ASP A 287 -33.08 -8.93 11.99
CA ASP A 287 -33.66 -8.23 13.14
C ASP A 287 -32.70 -7.16 13.72
N ARG A 288 -31.39 -7.41 13.65
CA ARG A 288 -30.33 -6.53 14.15
C ARG A 288 -29.20 -6.38 13.13
N LEU A 289 -28.58 -5.20 13.12
CA LEU A 289 -27.46 -4.83 12.24
C LEU A 289 -26.39 -4.08 13.03
N TRP A 290 -25.16 -4.12 12.53
CA TRP A 290 -24.02 -3.35 13.04
C TRP A 290 -24.02 -1.97 12.41
N HIS A 291 -24.07 -0.93 13.22
CA HIS A 291 -24.10 0.47 12.82
C HIS A 291 -22.77 1.15 13.14
N PHE A 292 -22.31 1.98 12.21
CA PHE A 292 -21.12 2.82 12.38
C PHE A 292 -21.51 4.30 12.42
N GLU A 293 -20.74 5.10 13.14
CA GLU A 293 -20.77 6.56 12.94
C GLU A 293 -20.21 6.87 11.54
N PRO A 294 -21.01 7.45 10.62
CA PRO A 294 -20.63 7.50 9.22
C PRO A 294 -19.34 8.28 8.93
N LYS A 295 -19.12 9.43 9.61
CA LYS A 295 -17.95 10.27 9.34
C LYS A 295 -16.66 9.55 9.76
N SER A 296 -16.70 8.85 10.89
CA SER A 296 -15.56 8.13 11.45
C SER A 296 -15.28 6.86 10.68
N PHE A 297 -16.31 6.12 10.24
CA PHE A 297 -16.14 5.01 9.30
C PHE A 297 -15.45 5.47 8.02
N ILE A 298 -15.95 6.52 7.37
CA ILE A 298 -15.37 7.06 6.14
C ILE A 298 -13.92 7.48 6.38
N ARG A 299 -13.64 8.28 7.42
CA ARG A 299 -12.26 8.69 7.76
C ARG A 299 -11.32 7.51 7.97
N HIS A 300 -11.79 6.43 8.59
CA HIS A 300 -11.01 5.23 8.81
C HIS A 300 -10.76 4.47 7.52
N PHE A 301 -11.82 4.20 6.74
CA PHE A 301 -11.73 3.45 5.49
C PHE A 301 -10.91 4.16 4.42
N ARG A 302 -10.85 5.50 4.45
CA ARG A 302 -9.96 6.30 3.59
C ARG A 302 -8.47 5.96 3.76
N LYS A 303 -8.06 5.43 4.92
CA LYS A 303 -6.68 4.95 5.12
C LYS A 303 -6.36 3.69 4.32
N CYS A 304 -7.37 2.97 3.81
CA CYS A 304 -7.19 1.77 3.00
C CYS A 304 -6.39 2.10 1.73
N SER A 305 -6.75 3.19 1.05
CA SER A 305 -6.12 3.65 -0.19
C SER A 305 -6.10 2.64 -1.34
N TRP A 306 -6.82 1.51 -1.21
CA TRP A 306 -7.00 0.57 -2.30
C TRP A 306 -7.92 1.17 -3.35
N LEU A 307 -7.49 1.10 -4.60
CA LEU A 307 -8.23 1.61 -5.74
C LEU A 307 -8.94 0.48 -6.46
N ASP A 308 -10.20 0.72 -6.83
CA ASP A 308 -10.89 -0.13 -7.78
C ASP A 308 -10.17 -0.11 -9.15
N SER A 309 -10.31 -1.21 -9.88
CA SER A 309 -9.86 -1.32 -11.27
C SER A 309 -10.33 -0.16 -12.16
N GLU A 310 -11.56 0.34 -11.98
CA GLU A 310 -12.12 1.43 -12.80
C GLU A 310 -11.40 2.75 -12.55
N VAL A 311 -10.96 3.00 -11.31
CA VAL A 311 -10.20 4.21 -10.96
C VAL A 311 -8.85 4.18 -11.68
N ILE A 312 -8.14 3.05 -11.63
CA ILE A 312 -6.86 2.88 -12.32
C ILE A 312 -7.07 2.96 -13.85
N GLU A 313 -8.12 2.34 -14.39
CA GLU A 313 -8.45 2.36 -15.83
C GLU A 313 -8.62 3.80 -16.32
N LYS A 314 -9.34 4.64 -15.58
CA LYS A 314 -9.54 6.06 -15.94
C LYS A 314 -8.23 6.84 -15.99
N VAL A 315 -7.26 6.53 -15.14
CA VAL A 315 -5.91 7.11 -15.20
C VAL A 315 -5.14 6.58 -16.41
N MET A 316 -5.18 5.27 -16.65
CA MET A 316 -4.47 4.64 -17.77
C MET A 316 -5.05 5.04 -19.13
N THR A 317 -6.33 5.42 -19.20
CA THR A 317 -6.96 5.89 -20.45
C THR A 317 -6.91 7.41 -20.64
N ALA A 318 -6.29 8.16 -19.70
CA ALA A 318 -6.34 9.64 -19.69
C ALA A 318 -5.83 10.29 -20.99
N ASN A 319 -4.82 9.70 -21.63
CA ASN A 319 -4.26 10.18 -22.90
C ASN A 319 -4.81 9.44 -24.14
N ALA A 320 -5.66 8.44 -23.96
CA ALA A 320 -6.19 7.66 -25.06
C ALA A 320 -7.30 8.43 -25.79
N SER A 321 -7.28 8.41 -27.13
CA SER A 321 -8.37 8.98 -27.91
C SER A 321 -9.65 8.17 -27.69
N LYS A 322 -10.75 8.85 -27.37
CA LYS A 322 -12.10 8.25 -27.28
C LYS A 322 -12.54 7.52 -28.58
N LYS A 323 -11.92 7.85 -29.71
CA LYS A 323 -12.17 7.20 -31.01
C LYS A 323 -11.41 5.88 -31.16
N ASN A 324 -10.32 5.67 -30.42
CA ASN A 324 -9.51 4.46 -30.47
C ASN A 324 -10.06 3.40 -29.50
N LYS A 325 -11.19 2.79 -29.87
CA LYS A 325 -11.87 1.78 -29.05
C LYS A 325 -10.98 0.57 -28.72
N ASN A 326 -10.13 0.15 -29.64
CA ASN A 326 -9.24 -1.00 -29.45
C ASN A 326 -8.20 -0.73 -28.35
N ALA A 327 -7.61 0.47 -28.32
CA ALA A 327 -6.67 0.83 -27.27
C ALA A 327 -7.35 0.92 -25.90
N LEU A 328 -8.55 1.52 -25.84
CA LEU A 328 -9.32 1.61 -24.59
C LEU A 328 -9.68 0.23 -24.03
N GLU A 329 -10.18 -0.67 -24.88
CA GLU A 329 -10.51 -2.04 -24.48
C GLU A 329 -9.26 -2.83 -24.05
N GLY A 330 -8.13 -2.63 -24.75
CA GLY A 330 -6.85 -3.22 -24.38
C GLY A 330 -6.38 -2.75 -23.00
N ILE A 331 -6.48 -1.44 -22.72
CA ILE A 331 -6.12 -0.85 -21.43
C ILE A 331 -7.02 -1.40 -20.32
N LYS A 332 -8.34 -1.41 -20.53
CA LYS A 332 -9.29 -1.97 -19.57
C LYS A 332 -8.96 -3.40 -19.18
N LYS A 333 -8.74 -4.27 -20.19
CA LYS A 333 -8.40 -5.67 -19.96
C LYS A 333 -7.10 -5.83 -19.17
N ILE A 334 -6.05 -5.10 -19.56
CA ILE A 334 -4.74 -5.23 -18.90
C ILE A 334 -4.75 -4.59 -17.49
N THR A 335 -5.55 -3.54 -17.25
CA THR A 335 -5.76 -2.99 -15.91
C THR A 335 -6.39 -4.03 -14.99
N LEU A 336 -7.39 -4.79 -15.43
CA LEU A 336 -7.97 -5.89 -14.64
C LEU A 336 -6.96 -6.99 -14.30
N GLU A 337 -5.92 -7.20 -15.11
CA GLU A 337 -4.85 -8.15 -14.81
C GLU A 337 -3.89 -7.62 -13.73
N TYR A 338 -3.61 -6.32 -13.72
CA TYR A 338 -2.59 -5.72 -12.85
C TYR A 338 -3.11 -4.97 -11.61
N TYR A 339 -4.39 -4.63 -11.50
CA TYR A 339 -4.89 -3.71 -10.46
C TYR A 339 -4.63 -4.20 -9.03
N ALA A 340 -4.75 -5.51 -8.77
CA ALA A 340 -4.48 -6.10 -7.46
C ALA A 340 -3.00 -5.96 -7.07
N ASP A 341 -2.09 -6.21 -8.01
CA ASP A 341 -0.66 -6.04 -7.81
C ASP A 341 -0.26 -4.56 -7.68
N ILE A 342 -0.90 -3.65 -8.44
CA ILE A 342 -0.73 -2.20 -8.27
C ILE A 342 -1.05 -1.78 -6.84
N ASN A 343 -2.19 -2.20 -6.29
CA ASN A 343 -2.54 -1.91 -4.89
C ASN A 343 -1.54 -2.54 -3.90
N THR A 344 -1.14 -3.80 -4.13
CA THR A 344 -0.17 -4.50 -3.28
C THR A 344 1.19 -3.78 -3.25
N ILE A 345 1.68 -3.33 -4.40
CA ILE A 345 2.95 -2.61 -4.52
C ILE A 345 2.86 -1.20 -3.94
N MET A 346 1.76 -0.48 -4.16
CA MET A 346 1.57 0.82 -3.53
C MET A 346 1.59 0.70 -1.99
N ARG A 347 0.90 -0.30 -1.43
CA ARG A 347 0.93 -0.61 0.00
C ARG A 347 2.34 -0.96 0.49
N LYS A 348 3.02 -1.88 -0.18
CA LYS A 348 4.38 -2.34 0.16
C LYS A 348 5.32 -1.15 0.31
N TYR A 349 5.34 -0.26 -0.68
CA TYR A 349 6.27 0.88 -0.75
C TYR A 349 5.80 2.16 -0.07
N ASN A 350 4.73 2.12 0.73
CA ASN A 350 4.14 3.29 1.38
C ASN A 350 3.74 4.41 0.39
N LEU A 351 3.25 4.02 -0.78
CA LEU A 351 2.65 4.91 -1.76
C LEU A 351 1.13 4.97 -1.53
N SER A 352 0.71 5.19 -0.28
CA SER A 352 -0.70 5.17 0.16
C SER A 352 -1.31 6.56 0.32
N ASP A 353 -0.49 7.61 0.36
CA ASP A 353 -0.96 9.00 0.33
C ASP A 353 -1.40 9.38 -1.09
N ALA A 354 -2.48 10.15 -1.21
CA ALA A 354 -3.06 10.55 -2.50
C ALA A 354 -2.03 11.15 -3.47
N ASN A 355 -1.12 12.00 -2.97
CA ASN A 355 -0.01 12.57 -3.76
C ASN A 355 0.87 11.48 -4.38
N ARG A 356 1.35 10.56 -3.55
CA ARG A 356 2.26 9.47 -3.96
C ARG A 356 1.57 8.55 -4.96
N ILE A 357 0.30 8.22 -4.72
CA ILE A 357 -0.52 7.41 -5.65
C ILE A 357 -0.64 8.10 -7.01
N CYS A 358 -1.01 9.39 -7.04
CA CYS A 358 -1.23 10.13 -8.28
C CYS A 358 0.04 10.23 -9.12
N HIS A 359 1.19 10.49 -8.48
CA HIS A 359 2.48 10.50 -9.19
C HIS A 359 2.91 9.10 -9.61
N PHE A 360 2.73 8.07 -8.78
CA PHE A 360 3.07 6.69 -9.14
C PHE A 360 2.30 6.22 -10.37
N LEU A 361 0.98 6.39 -10.38
CA LEU A 361 0.13 6.01 -11.51
C LEU A 361 0.39 6.87 -12.75
N GLY A 362 0.44 8.20 -12.61
CA GLY A 362 0.61 9.08 -13.78
C GLY A 362 1.99 8.95 -14.44
N GLN A 363 3.05 8.75 -13.65
CA GLN A 363 4.38 8.47 -14.19
C GLN A 363 4.45 7.07 -14.79
N GLY A 364 3.90 6.06 -14.10
CA GLY A 364 3.89 4.68 -14.54
C GLY A 364 3.05 4.45 -15.81
N ALA A 365 1.95 5.19 -15.98
CA ALA A 365 1.11 5.17 -17.18
C ALA A 365 1.93 5.47 -18.43
N VAL A 366 2.72 6.55 -18.43
CA VAL A 366 3.52 6.91 -19.63
C VAL A 366 4.68 5.94 -19.86
N GLU A 367 5.28 5.42 -18.79
CA GLU A 367 6.44 4.52 -18.87
C GLU A 367 6.09 3.12 -19.41
N SER A 368 4.93 2.62 -19.00
CA SER A 368 4.42 1.30 -19.38
C SER A 368 3.58 1.33 -20.65
N GLY A 369 3.49 2.48 -21.34
CA GLY A 369 2.54 2.65 -22.45
C GLY A 369 1.10 2.34 -22.04
N TYR A 370 0.70 2.81 -20.86
CA TYR A 370 -0.59 2.59 -20.22
C TYR A 370 -0.85 1.11 -19.94
N LEU A 371 0.16 0.45 -19.35
CA LEU A 371 0.24 -1.01 -19.08
C LEU A 371 0.36 -1.90 -20.33
N LEU A 372 0.22 -1.36 -21.54
CA LEU A 372 0.28 -2.16 -22.78
C LEU A 372 1.70 -2.54 -23.21
N SER A 373 2.73 -1.91 -22.64
CA SER A 373 4.14 -2.05 -23.02
C SER A 373 5.00 -2.32 -21.78
N MET A 374 4.87 -3.53 -21.22
CA MET A 374 5.66 -3.99 -20.07
C MET A 374 7.02 -4.59 -20.47
N GLN A 375 7.33 -4.60 -21.76
CA GLN A 375 8.56 -5.14 -22.33
C GLN A 375 8.90 -4.42 -23.64
N GLU A 376 10.12 -3.89 -23.78
CA GLU A 376 10.53 -3.03 -24.91
C GLU A 376 10.72 -3.83 -26.20
N THR A 377 9.88 -3.72 -27.22
CA THR A 377 9.97 -4.52 -28.44
C THR A 377 11.12 -4.12 -29.39
N SER A 378 11.54 -5.06 -30.24
CA SER A 378 12.56 -4.82 -31.28
C SER A 378 11.93 -4.43 -32.61
N GLN A 379 12.60 -3.54 -33.35
CA GLN A 379 12.23 -3.14 -34.71
C GLN A 379 13.40 -3.41 -35.66
N GLN A 380 13.10 -3.98 -36.82
CA GLN A 380 14.11 -4.14 -37.87
C GLN A 380 14.78 -2.80 -38.22
N GLN A 381 16.07 -2.82 -38.48
CA GLN A 381 16.82 -1.65 -38.96
C GLN A 381 17.32 -1.98 -40.36
N ILE A 382 16.71 -1.34 -41.36
CA ILE A 382 16.94 -1.61 -42.79
C ILE A 382 17.50 -0.38 -43.49
N ILE A 383 18.08 -0.56 -44.68
CA ILE A 383 18.52 0.54 -45.54
C ILE A 383 17.60 0.57 -46.75
N VAL A 384 16.97 1.72 -46.99
CA VAL A 384 16.11 1.98 -48.15
C VAL A 384 16.70 3.20 -48.86
N ASP A 385 17.10 3.03 -50.12
CA ASP A 385 17.70 4.08 -50.95
C ASP A 385 18.88 4.81 -50.29
N GLY A 386 19.73 4.05 -49.58
CA GLY A 386 20.90 4.58 -48.87
C GLY A 386 20.60 5.26 -47.53
N VAL A 387 19.32 5.35 -47.13
CA VAL A 387 18.90 5.92 -45.83
C VAL A 387 18.58 4.79 -44.87
N GLN A 388 19.13 4.85 -43.66
CA GLN A 388 18.81 3.90 -42.59
C GLN A 388 17.42 4.20 -42.01
N GLN A 389 16.55 3.19 -41.96
CA GLN A 389 15.15 3.31 -41.56
C GLN A 389 14.72 2.14 -40.66
N GLY A 390 13.73 2.38 -39.81
CA GLY A 390 13.05 1.35 -39.04
C GLY A 390 12.05 0.59 -39.90
N GLY A 391 12.15 -0.74 -39.93
CA GLY A 391 11.24 -1.65 -40.62
C GLY A 391 10.08 -2.12 -39.74
N VAL A 392 9.65 -3.36 -39.93
CA VAL A 392 8.59 -3.98 -39.13
C VAL A 392 9.09 -4.36 -37.73
N ILE A 393 8.15 -4.50 -36.79
CA ILE A 393 8.43 -5.05 -35.46
C ILE A 393 8.85 -6.51 -35.61
N VAL A 394 9.90 -6.92 -34.88
CA VAL A 394 10.32 -8.32 -34.83
C VAL A 394 9.36 -9.07 -33.92
N GLU A 395 8.53 -9.93 -34.49
CA GLU A 395 7.42 -10.59 -33.80
C GLU A 395 7.87 -11.34 -32.53
N ALA A 396 8.95 -12.13 -32.61
CA ALA A 396 9.46 -12.89 -31.47
C ALA A 396 9.83 -11.99 -30.26
N SER A 397 10.18 -10.72 -30.51
CA SER A 397 10.49 -9.77 -29.43
C SER A 397 9.24 -9.33 -28.64
N THR A 398 8.04 -9.53 -29.18
CA THR A 398 6.76 -9.16 -28.57
C THR A 398 6.20 -10.24 -27.64
N PHE A 399 6.73 -11.46 -27.74
CA PHE A 399 6.24 -12.58 -26.96
C PHE A 399 6.63 -12.46 -25.48
N ASN A 400 5.77 -13.00 -24.62
CA ASN A 400 6.10 -13.18 -23.21
C ASN A 400 7.27 -14.17 -23.10
N GLU A 401 8.41 -13.69 -22.61
CA GLU A 401 9.65 -14.45 -22.56
C GLU A 401 9.57 -15.67 -21.64
N THR A 402 8.71 -15.65 -20.63
CA THR A 402 8.52 -16.77 -19.70
C THR A 402 7.54 -17.80 -20.25
N THR A 403 6.34 -17.37 -20.65
CA THR A 403 5.24 -18.31 -20.98
C THR A 403 5.19 -18.70 -22.45
N LYS A 404 5.81 -17.93 -23.35
CA LYS A 404 5.84 -18.24 -24.80
C LYS A 404 7.21 -18.67 -25.29
N LEU A 405 8.29 -18.00 -24.89
CA LEU A 405 9.64 -18.37 -25.33
C LEU A 405 10.31 -19.40 -24.42
N GLY A 406 10.14 -19.27 -23.10
CA GLY A 406 10.88 -20.07 -22.10
C GLY A 406 12.29 -19.55 -21.82
N HIS A 407 12.71 -18.46 -22.50
CA HIS A 407 13.98 -17.78 -22.35
C HIS A 407 13.85 -16.30 -22.72
N TRP A 408 14.81 -15.48 -22.30
CA TRP A 408 14.86 -14.06 -22.71
C TRP A 408 15.15 -13.92 -24.20
N TYR A 409 14.49 -13.00 -24.88
CA TYR A 409 14.63 -12.78 -26.32
C TYR A 409 16.05 -12.36 -26.69
N GLY A 410 16.75 -13.19 -27.47
CA GLY A 410 18.16 -13.02 -27.83
C GLY A 410 19.09 -14.09 -27.23
N ALA A 411 18.55 -14.99 -26.39
CA ALA A 411 19.28 -16.14 -25.89
C ALA A 411 19.66 -17.09 -27.04
N LEU A 412 18.80 -17.21 -28.04
CA LEU A 412 19.08 -18.01 -29.24
C LEU A 412 19.81 -17.18 -30.29
N LYS A 413 20.73 -17.82 -31.04
CA LYS A 413 21.49 -17.15 -32.10
C LYS A 413 20.58 -16.50 -33.17
N ALA A 414 19.43 -17.11 -33.46
CA ALA A 414 18.47 -16.62 -34.46
C ALA A 414 17.66 -15.40 -34.00
N GLU A 415 17.63 -15.11 -32.70
CA GLU A 415 16.88 -13.98 -32.11
C GLU A 415 17.75 -12.73 -31.95
N LYS A 416 19.05 -12.84 -32.18
CA LYS A 416 19.97 -11.70 -32.03
C LYS A 416 19.72 -10.71 -33.16
N ASP A 417 19.44 -9.48 -32.78
CA ASP A 417 19.25 -8.38 -33.71
C ASP A 417 20.05 -7.14 -33.28
N ASN A 418 20.18 -6.19 -34.20
CA ASN A 418 20.98 -4.98 -34.00
C ASN A 418 20.16 -3.82 -33.43
N TYR A 419 18.88 -4.01 -33.09
CA TYR A 419 18.04 -2.91 -32.61
C TYR A 419 18.58 -2.34 -31.30
N PHE A 420 18.95 -3.22 -30.35
CA PHE A 420 19.44 -2.80 -29.04
C PHE A 420 20.93 -2.42 -29.04
N SER A 421 21.74 -3.04 -29.91
CA SER A 421 23.18 -2.82 -30.00
C SER A 421 23.60 -1.75 -31.01
N GLY A 422 22.68 -1.27 -31.85
CA GLY A 422 22.93 -0.27 -32.89
C GLY A 422 22.25 1.08 -32.65
N LYS A 423 22.37 1.98 -33.64
CA LYS A 423 21.55 3.21 -33.69
C LYS A 423 20.13 2.83 -34.13
N LYS A 424 19.12 3.36 -33.44
CA LYS A 424 17.71 3.11 -33.70
C LYS A 424 17.13 4.24 -34.56
N TYR A 425 16.43 3.90 -35.64
CA TYR A 425 15.77 4.82 -36.55
C TYR A 425 14.29 4.48 -36.66
N ASN A 426 13.46 5.51 -36.87
CA ASN A 426 12.05 5.34 -37.17
C ASN A 426 11.84 5.00 -38.66
N SER A 427 10.61 4.69 -39.05
CA SER A 427 10.27 4.32 -40.44
C SER A 427 10.49 5.42 -41.47
N ARG A 428 10.74 6.67 -41.05
CA ARG A 428 11.06 7.80 -41.93
C ARG A 428 12.57 8.12 -41.94
N GLY A 429 13.40 7.28 -41.32
CA GLY A 429 14.85 7.47 -41.20
C GLY A 429 15.27 8.51 -40.16
N GLY A 430 14.35 8.96 -39.31
CA GLY A 430 14.67 9.83 -38.17
C GLY A 430 15.36 9.03 -37.07
N TYR A 431 16.49 9.54 -36.57
CA TYR A 431 17.20 8.96 -35.43
C TYR A 431 16.35 9.02 -34.15
N ILE A 432 16.21 7.87 -33.48
CA ILE A 432 15.47 7.73 -32.21
C ILE A 432 16.45 7.82 -31.04
N THR A 433 17.39 6.86 -30.96
CA THR A 433 18.38 6.80 -29.89
C THR A 433 19.54 5.87 -30.25
N GLY A 434 20.57 5.87 -29.41
CA GLY A 434 21.80 5.13 -29.61
C GLY A 434 21.73 3.70 -29.06
N SER A 435 22.83 3.00 -29.23
CA SER A 435 23.06 1.65 -28.73
C SER A 435 23.01 1.59 -27.20
N TYR A 436 22.48 0.50 -26.65
CA TYR A 436 22.59 0.17 -25.22
C TYR A 436 23.89 -0.56 -24.87
N SER A 437 24.73 -0.88 -25.85
CA SER A 437 26.04 -1.47 -25.61
C SER A 437 26.92 -0.51 -24.83
N TRP A 438 27.53 -0.99 -23.75
CA TRP A 438 28.44 -0.19 -22.92
C TRP A 438 27.79 1.02 -22.23
N ILE A 439 26.46 1.01 -22.08
CA ILE A 439 25.68 2.01 -21.32
C ILE A 439 24.99 1.31 -20.14
N ASN A 440 24.76 2.04 -19.04
CA ASN A 440 24.09 1.54 -17.83
C ASN A 440 24.67 0.22 -17.30
N GLY A 441 25.99 0.05 -17.42
CA GLY A 441 26.71 -1.14 -16.96
C GLY A 441 26.69 -2.33 -17.91
N ASN A 442 26.04 -2.26 -19.07
CA ASN A 442 26.07 -3.35 -20.05
C ASN A 442 27.49 -3.61 -20.56
N CYS A 443 27.89 -4.88 -20.68
CA CYS A 443 29.20 -5.29 -21.17
C CYS A 443 29.11 -5.86 -22.60
N GLY A 444 28.75 -5.00 -23.56
CA GLY A 444 28.66 -5.33 -24.99
C GLY A 444 27.24 -5.54 -25.51
N ASP A 445 27.16 -6.06 -26.75
CA ASP A 445 25.92 -6.09 -27.54
C ASP A 445 24.91 -7.12 -27.04
N VAL A 446 25.38 -8.24 -26.49
CA VAL A 446 24.49 -9.24 -25.89
C VAL A 446 23.74 -8.65 -24.71
N ASP A 447 24.44 -7.90 -23.85
CA ASP A 447 23.84 -7.23 -22.70
C ASP A 447 22.85 -6.13 -23.11
N ALA A 448 23.12 -5.45 -24.23
CA ALA A 448 22.23 -4.44 -24.79
C ALA A 448 20.82 -4.99 -25.05
N GLN A 449 20.72 -6.18 -25.65
CA GLN A 449 19.44 -6.86 -25.89
C GLN A 449 18.92 -7.57 -24.64
N LYS A 450 19.80 -8.25 -23.89
CA LYS A 450 19.44 -9.02 -22.70
C LYS A 450 18.81 -8.18 -21.61
N PHE A 451 19.35 -6.98 -21.38
CA PHE A 451 18.87 -6.03 -20.36
C PHE A 451 18.05 -4.87 -20.98
N ARG A 452 17.28 -5.16 -22.03
CA ARG A 452 16.21 -4.27 -22.56
C ARG A 452 15.16 -3.91 -21.51
N GLY A 453 14.34 -2.90 -21.79
CA GLY A 453 13.27 -2.47 -20.89
C GLY A 453 12.28 -3.58 -20.53
N ARG A 454 12.05 -3.81 -19.23
CA ARG A 454 11.00 -4.69 -18.69
C ARG A 454 10.33 -4.11 -17.44
N GLY A 455 9.07 -4.46 -17.21
CA GLY A 455 8.32 -4.07 -16.02
C GLY A 455 7.65 -2.71 -16.14
N PHE A 456 6.88 -2.34 -15.11
CA PHE A 456 6.05 -1.13 -15.09
C PHE A 456 6.85 0.16 -15.31
N LYS A 457 8.13 0.15 -14.91
CA LYS A 457 9.05 1.27 -15.09
C LYS A 457 10.16 1.04 -16.10
N MET A 458 10.08 -0.04 -16.89
CA MET A 458 11.04 -0.35 -17.96
C MET A 458 12.49 -0.38 -17.46
N LEU A 459 12.79 -1.23 -16.47
CA LEU A 459 14.16 -1.44 -15.99
C LEU A 459 15.06 -1.76 -17.19
N THR A 460 16.14 -0.99 -17.36
CA THR A 460 17.00 -1.06 -18.55
C THR A 460 18.47 -0.97 -18.15
N GLY A 461 19.28 -1.91 -18.64
CA GLY A 461 20.71 -1.98 -18.43
C GLY A 461 21.12 -2.75 -17.16
N LEU A 462 22.27 -3.44 -17.23
CA LEU A 462 22.76 -4.36 -16.22
C LEU A 462 22.88 -3.74 -14.81
N ASN A 463 23.19 -2.45 -14.70
CA ASN A 463 23.23 -1.74 -13.41
C ASN A 463 21.88 -1.74 -12.70
N THR A 464 20.82 -1.38 -13.42
CA THR A 464 19.48 -1.31 -12.84
C THR A 464 18.94 -2.72 -12.55
N TYR A 465 19.16 -3.68 -13.45
CA TYR A 465 18.82 -5.09 -13.21
C TYR A 465 19.54 -5.66 -11.99
N SER A 466 20.86 -5.52 -11.90
CA SER A 466 21.59 -6.03 -10.74
C SER A 466 21.18 -5.37 -9.43
N SER A 467 20.88 -4.08 -9.43
CA SER A 467 20.35 -3.39 -8.24
C SER A 467 19.03 -3.99 -7.78
N TYR A 468 18.11 -4.25 -8.73
CA TYR A 468 16.84 -4.89 -8.42
C TYR A 468 17.01 -6.34 -7.97
N TRP A 469 17.90 -7.11 -8.60
CA TRP A 469 18.21 -8.50 -8.23
C TRP A 469 18.79 -8.59 -6.81
N VAL A 470 19.70 -7.68 -6.44
CA VAL A 470 20.23 -7.62 -5.07
C VAL A 470 19.11 -7.28 -4.09
N TYR A 471 18.25 -6.30 -4.42
CA TYR A 471 17.12 -5.96 -3.56
C TYR A 471 16.15 -7.13 -3.36
N ARG A 472 15.86 -7.89 -4.42
CA ARG A 472 15.02 -9.10 -4.34
C ARG A 472 15.73 -10.32 -3.70
N GLY A 473 17.00 -10.21 -3.33
CA GLY A 473 17.79 -11.33 -2.79
C GLY A 473 18.16 -12.40 -3.83
N TRP A 474 18.00 -12.11 -5.12
CA TRP A 474 18.30 -13.05 -6.22
C TRP A 474 19.76 -13.00 -6.70
N LEU A 475 20.54 -12.04 -6.19
CA LEU A 475 21.95 -11.86 -6.49
C LEU A 475 22.67 -11.37 -5.24
N SER A 476 23.80 -11.97 -4.87
CA SER A 476 24.60 -11.45 -3.78
C SER A 476 25.41 -10.24 -4.25
N LYS A 477 25.44 -9.18 -3.44
CA LYS A 477 26.29 -8.00 -3.68
C LYS A 477 27.79 -8.33 -3.71
N ASN A 478 28.18 -9.50 -3.17
CA ASN A 478 29.56 -9.96 -3.15
C ASN A 478 29.93 -10.73 -4.43
N ASP A 479 28.97 -11.02 -5.32
CA ASP A 479 29.22 -11.77 -6.54
C ASP A 479 29.83 -10.91 -7.67
N PHE A 480 29.85 -9.59 -7.50
CA PHE A 480 30.32 -8.63 -8.50
C PHE A 480 30.94 -7.40 -7.86
N ASP A 481 31.76 -6.67 -8.62
CA ASP A 481 32.41 -5.46 -8.14
C ASP A 481 31.54 -4.24 -8.37
N LYS A 482 31.31 -3.46 -7.32
CA LYS A 482 30.55 -2.20 -7.43
C LYS A 482 31.22 -1.26 -8.44
N TYR A 483 30.40 -0.58 -9.24
CA TYR A 483 30.85 0.36 -10.26
C TYR A 483 31.82 -0.30 -11.26
N TRP A 484 31.51 -1.51 -11.74
CA TRP A 484 32.35 -2.23 -12.72
C TRP A 484 32.54 -1.45 -14.02
N TRP A 485 31.60 -0.57 -14.37
CA TRP A 485 31.70 0.32 -15.52
C TRP A 485 32.78 1.41 -15.38
N ASP A 486 33.32 1.63 -14.18
CA ASP A 486 34.47 2.53 -13.98
C ASP A 486 35.81 1.87 -14.35
N ASP A 487 35.81 0.57 -14.64
CA ASP A 487 37.00 -0.14 -15.11
C ASP A 487 37.54 0.51 -16.42
N PRO A 488 38.85 0.79 -16.53
CA PRO A 488 39.42 1.36 -17.75
C PRO A 488 39.10 0.55 -19.02
N GLU A 489 39.03 -0.77 -18.93
CA GLU A 489 38.73 -1.64 -20.07
C GLU A 489 37.24 -1.59 -20.45
N TYR A 490 36.34 -1.26 -19.52
CA TYR A 490 34.93 -0.97 -19.86
C TYR A 490 34.83 0.24 -20.79
N LYS A 491 35.58 1.31 -20.51
CA LYS A 491 35.62 2.51 -21.35
C LYS A 491 36.21 2.24 -22.74
N LYS A 492 37.15 1.28 -22.82
CA LYS A 492 37.71 0.77 -24.09
C LYS A 492 36.82 -0.25 -24.79
N LYS A 493 35.66 -0.58 -24.22
CA LYS A 493 34.73 -1.59 -24.74
C LYS A 493 35.35 -2.98 -24.86
N ASN A 494 36.23 -3.33 -23.91
CA ASN A 494 36.95 -4.60 -23.87
C ASN A 494 36.57 -5.40 -22.62
N SER A 495 35.55 -6.25 -22.72
CA SER A 495 35.04 -7.01 -21.55
C SER A 495 36.03 -8.05 -21.06
N ALA A 496 36.80 -8.67 -21.97
CA ALA A 496 37.79 -9.69 -21.63
C ALA A 496 38.98 -9.12 -20.83
N GLY A 497 39.28 -7.83 -20.97
CA GLY A 497 40.34 -7.14 -20.23
C GLY A 497 39.93 -6.60 -18.86
N MET A 498 38.63 -6.55 -18.56
CA MET A 498 38.14 -5.95 -17.32
C MET A 498 38.67 -6.68 -16.09
N LYS A 499 39.12 -5.91 -15.10
CA LYS A 499 39.54 -6.42 -13.79
C LYS A 499 38.36 -6.48 -12.82
N LYS A 500 37.47 -5.49 -12.88
CA LYS A 500 36.22 -5.49 -12.13
C LYS A 500 35.24 -6.49 -12.77
N LYS A 501 34.67 -7.35 -11.94
CA LYS A 501 33.72 -8.37 -12.34
C LYS A 501 32.30 -7.78 -12.46
N PRO A 502 31.69 -7.75 -13.66
CA PRO A 502 30.28 -7.41 -13.81
C PRO A 502 29.37 -8.52 -13.25
N PRO A 503 28.13 -8.18 -12.82
CA PRO A 503 27.17 -9.17 -12.32
C PRO A 503 26.71 -10.14 -13.41
N LYS A 504 26.40 -11.37 -13.00
CA LYS A 504 25.89 -12.42 -13.90
C LYS A 504 24.43 -12.68 -13.61
N ILE A 505 23.56 -12.26 -14.51
CA ILE A 505 22.11 -12.53 -14.45
C ILE A 505 21.74 -13.39 -15.65
N GLY A 506 21.31 -14.63 -15.42
CA GLY A 506 20.95 -15.57 -16.50
C GLY A 506 19.53 -15.36 -17.04
N ASN A 507 18.63 -14.88 -16.19
CA ASN A 507 17.18 -14.93 -16.37
C ASN A 507 16.51 -13.54 -16.22
N PRO A 508 16.88 -12.53 -17.02
CA PRO A 508 16.32 -11.17 -16.88
C PRO A 508 14.80 -11.11 -17.09
N GLN A 509 14.21 -12.10 -17.78
CA GLN A 509 12.76 -12.22 -17.96
C GLN A 509 11.98 -12.46 -16.66
N LYS A 510 12.66 -12.76 -15.54
CA LYS A 510 12.03 -12.89 -14.23
C LYS A 510 11.23 -11.64 -13.82
N VAL A 511 11.59 -10.47 -14.34
CA VAL A 511 10.85 -9.21 -14.16
C VAL A 511 9.43 -9.27 -14.73
N THR A 512 9.21 -9.99 -15.83
CA THR A 512 7.91 -10.11 -16.51
C THR A 512 7.29 -11.50 -16.37
N GLU A 513 7.82 -12.32 -15.45
CA GLU A 513 7.35 -13.68 -15.16
C GLU A 513 5.94 -13.70 -14.57
N ASN A 514 5.59 -12.71 -13.76
CA ASN A 514 4.27 -12.54 -13.18
C ASN A 514 3.95 -11.05 -12.98
N ALA A 515 2.68 -10.75 -12.72
CA ALA A 515 2.19 -9.39 -12.61
C ALA A 515 2.83 -8.64 -11.42
N TYR A 516 2.95 -9.29 -10.26
CA TYR A 516 3.65 -8.75 -9.09
C TYR A 516 5.06 -8.25 -9.41
N ASN A 517 5.95 -9.10 -9.94
CA ASN A 517 7.32 -8.73 -10.29
C ASN A 517 7.34 -7.55 -11.25
N CYS A 518 6.40 -7.54 -12.20
CA CYS A 518 6.28 -6.50 -13.21
C CYS A 518 6.04 -5.13 -12.57
N ILE A 519 5.06 -5.05 -11.66
CA ILE A 519 4.69 -3.81 -10.97
C ILE A 519 5.71 -3.44 -9.88
N ASP A 520 6.25 -4.42 -9.17
CA ASP A 520 7.24 -4.25 -8.10
C ASP A 520 8.47 -3.48 -8.59
N THR A 521 8.89 -3.70 -9.85
CA THR A 521 9.98 -2.90 -10.45
C THR A 521 9.71 -1.39 -10.42
N GLY A 522 8.45 -0.96 -10.56
CA GLY A 522 8.08 0.44 -10.50
C GLY A 522 8.17 1.00 -9.08
N GLY A 523 7.64 0.26 -8.10
CA GLY A 523 7.76 0.61 -6.68
C GLY A 523 9.22 0.70 -6.24
N PHE A 524 10.01 -0.33 -6.54
CA PHE A 524 11.46 -0.34 -6.34
C PHE A 524 12.15 0.85 -7.01
N PHE A 525 11.87 1.11 -8.30
CA PHE A 525 12.58 2.15 -9.01
C PHE A 525 12.33 3.54 -8.41
N ILE A 526 11.08 3.84 -8.09
CA ILE A 526 10.66 5.15 -7.55
C ILE A 526 11.12 5.32 -6.10
N VAL A 527 10.88 4.33 -5.24
CA VAL A 527 11.13 4.45 -3.80
C VAL A 527 12.57 4.11 -3.42
N CYS A 528 13.14 3.08 -4.03
CA CYS A 528 14.46 2.57 -3.65
C CYS A 528 15.59 3.13 -4.53
N PHE A 529 15.45 3.01 -5.85
CA PHE A 529 16.52 3.39 -6.78
C PHE A 529 16.62 4.91 -6.96
N LYS A 530 15.49 5.62 -6.92
CA LYS A 530 15.38 7.08 -7.04
C LYS A 530 14.95 7.74 -5.72
N SER A 531 15.70 7.50 -4.65
CA SER A 531 15.36 7.86 -3.26
C SER A 531 14.91 9.31 -2.98
N LYS A 532 15.17 10.26 -3.88
CA LYS A 532 14.70 11.66 -3.74
C LYS A 532 13.24 11.85 -4.19
N VAL A 533 12.69 10.94 -4.97
CA VAL A 533 11.39 11.12 -5.64
C VAL A 533 10.25 11.19 -4.63
N LEU A 534 10.25 10.35 -3.59
CA LEU A 534 9.22 10.39 -2.55
C LEU A 534 9.11 11.75 -1.88
N LYS A 535 10.25 12.34 -1.46
CA LYS A 535 10.29 13.69 -0.88
C LYS A 535 9.67 14.74 -1.80
N ILE A 536 9.92 14.64 -3.10
CA ILE A 536 9.39 15.58 -4.10
C ILE A 536 7.88 15.36 -4.30
N MET A 537 7.40 14.11 -4.28
CA MET A 537 5.97 13.82 -4.34
C MET A 537 5.24 14.41 -3.12
N ASP A 538 5.86 14.38 -1.95
CA ASP A 538 5.29 14.92 -0.71
C ASP A 538 5.33 16.47 -0.64
N GLU A 539 6.12 17.14 -1.50
CA GLU A 539 6.04 18.60 -1.70
C GLU A 539 4.76 19.01 -2.44
N ASP A 540 4.08 18.06 -3.11
CA ASP A 540 2.87 18.33 -3.87
C ASP A 540 1.70 18.70 -2.95
N LYS A 541 0.92 19.68 -3.37
CA LYS A 541 -0.27 20.16 -2.66
C LYS A 541 -1.45 19.95 -3.59
N ILE A 542 -2.20 18.88 -3.32
CA ILE A 542 -3.47 18.58 -3.97
C ILE A 542 -4.41 19.80 -3.88
N GLY A 543 -5.27 20.00 -4.89
CA GLY A 543 -6.22 21.13 -4.93
C GLY A 543 -5.74 22.42 -5.60
N LYS A 544 -4.48 22.53 -6.02
CA LYS A 544 -3.96 23.71 -6.73
C LYS A 544 -3.89 23.48 -8.23
N SER A 545 -4.39 24.45 -9.00
CA SER A 545 -4.45 24.44 -10.47
C SER A 545 -3.09 24.48 -11.20
N ASP A 546 -1.96 24.60 -10.48
CA ASP A 546 -0.60 24.66 -11.04
C ASP A 546 0.38 23.69 -10.34
N ASP A 547 0.11 22.40 -10.46
CA ASP A 547 0.97 21.29 -10.01
C ASP A 547 2.02 20.84 -11.05
N ASP A 548 2.04 21.49 -12.22
CA ASP A 548 2.92 21.20 -13.35
C ASP A 548 4.41 21.24 -12.96
N SER A 549 4.77 22.15 -12.05
CA SER A 549 6.12 22.28 -11.48
C SER A 549 6.57 21.02 -10.76
N ILE A 550 5.72 20.46 -9.90
CA ILE A 550 6.07 19.26 -9.12
C ILE A 550 6.09 18.04 -10.05
N ILE A 551 5.13 17.90 -10.96
CA ILE A 551 5.11 16.82 -11.96
C ILE A 551 6.41 16.86 -12.80
N LEU A 552 6.87 18.05 -13.19
CA LEU A 552 8.14 18.22 -13.91
C LEU A 552 9.35 17.81 -13.05
N LYS A 553 9.40 18.21 -11.77
CA LYS A 553 10.47 17.81 -10.85
C LYS A 553 10.51 16.28 -10.67
N VAL A 554 9.36 15.65 -10.45
CA VAL A 554 9.23 14.18 -10.34
C VAL A 554 9.73 13.53 -11.63
N THR A 555 9.23 13.97 -12.79
CA THR A 555 9.62 13.45 -14.11
C THR A 555 11.14 13.53 -14.33
N LYS A 556 11.77 14.68 -14.02
CA LYS A 556 13.22 14.87 -14.15
C LYS A 556 14.03 13.97 -13.22
N ASN A 557 13.57 13.73 -11.99
CA ASN A 557 14.29 12.86 -11.06
C ASN A 557 14.17 11.38 -11.44
N ILE A 558 13.02 10.99 -12.00
CA ILE A 558 12.79 9.64 -12.51
C ILE A 558 13.61 9.40 -13.79
N ASN A 559 13.51 10.27 -14.79
CA ASN A 559 14.02 10.02 -16.16
C ASN A 559 15.30 10.78 -16.54
N GLY A 560 15.80 11.68 -15.69
CA GLY A 560 16.94 12.55 -15.99
C GLY A 560 16.63 13.69 -16.97
N ALA A 561 15.41 13.74 -17.51
CA ALA A 561 14.92 14.72 -18.47
C ALA A 561 13.39 14.84 -18.36
N ASP A 562 12.77 15.65 -19.22
CA ASP A 562 11.34 15.93 -19.30
C ASP A 562 10.59 15.09 -20.36
N LYS A 563 11.12 13.90 -20.68
CA LYS A 563 10.53 13.00 -21.67
C LYS A 563 9.08 12.64 -21.34
N GLY A 564 8.17 12.91 -22.28
CA GLY A 564 6.73 12.62 -22.16
C GLY A 564 6.02 13.49 -21.11
N ILE A 565 6.53 14.69 -20.83
CA ILE A 565 5.97 15.55 -19.76
C ILE A 565 4.51 15.93 -20.01
N ALA A 566 4.10 16.14 -21.26
CA ALA A 566 2.72 16.52 -21.58
C ALA A 566 1.74 15.40 -21.19
N GLU A 567 2.06 14.16 -21.56
CA GLU A 567 1.26 12.99 -21.26
C GLU A 567 1.26 12.67 -19.75
N ARG A 568 2.40 12.86 -19.07
CA ARG A 568 2.52 12.67 -17.63
C ARG A 568 1.65 13.64 -16.85
N LYS A 569 1.62 14.92 -17.28
CA LYS A 569 0.73 15.93 -16.68
C LYS A 569 -0.72 15.51 -16.79
N ILE A 570 -1.17 15.06 -17.97
CA ILE A 570 -2.55 14.60 -18.18
C ILE A 570 -2.87 13.41 -17.28
N ALA A 571 -2.01 12.39 -17.25
CA ALA A 571 -2.25 11.19 -16.45
C ALA A 571 -2.23 11.46 -14.94
N THR A 572 -1.25 12.23 -14.44
CA THR A 572 -1.18 12.58 -13.01
C THR A 572 -2.36 13.46 -12.58
N LYS A 573 -2.78 14.44 -13.40
CA LYS A 573 -3.97 15.25 -13.11
C LYS A 573 -5.25 14.43 -13.14
N LYS A 574 -5.35 13.46 -14.03
CA LYS A 574 -6.49 12.52 -14.04
C LYS A 574 -6.50 11.67 -12.78
N ALA A 575 -5.34 11.21 -12.30
CA ALA A 575 -5.27 10.50 -11.03
C ALA A 575 -5.74 11.38 -9.87
N LYS A 576 -5.32 12.65 -9.83
CA LYS A 576 -5.83 13.62 -8.84
C LYS A 576 -7.34 13.77 -8.93
N GLU A 577 -7.91 14.02 -10.09
CA GLU A 577 -9.38 14.12 -10.27
C GLU A 577 -10.15 12.90 -9.73
N MET A 578 -9.56 11.71 -9.80
CA MET A 578 -10.22 10.46 -9.40
C MET A 578 -10.01 10.07 -7.93
N ILE A 579 -8.96 10.59 -7.29
CA ILE A 579 -8.47 10.14 -5.97
C ILE A 579 -8.49 11.27 -4.95
N ASP A 580 -8.47 12.51 -5.43
CA ASP A 580 -8.62 13.69 -4.60
C ASP A 580 -10.01 13.76 -4.01
N ASP A 581 -10.04 14.19 -2.76
CA ASP A 581 -11.23 14.38 -1.95
C ASP A 581 -11.11 15.74 -1.25
N GLU A 582 -10.88 16.80 -2.03
CA GLU A 582 -11.28 18.13 -1.60
C GLU A 582 -12.81 18.12 -1.38
N VAL A 583 -13.19 17.77 -0.14
CA VAL A 583 -14.51 18.02 0.43
C VAL A 583 -14.57 19.45 0.95
#